data_AF-H1KTR5-F1
#
_entry.id   AF-H1KTR5-F1
#
_cell.length_a   1.000
_cell.length_b   1.000
_cell.length_c   1.000
_cell.angle_alpha   90.00
_cell.angle_beta   90.00
_cell.angle_gamma   90.00
#
_symmetry.space_group_name_H-M   'P 1'
#
loop_
_entity.id
_entity.type
_entity.pdbx_description
1 polymer ?
#
loop_
_entity_poly.entity_id
_entity_poly.type
_entity_poly.pdbx_seq_one_letter_code
_entity_poly.pdbx_strand_id
1 'polypeptide(L)'
;MGGRAPKEAKGTSAAMRTAVRIQIYAMPGVPAEKLLIDTWNAADSARGKAQEVFRRALILGLRQMCETGELDDGIVDAVGEERIMGRPRRRRAQTPAAPLIVMPQGIDPRLLGGFGAYGGYDAPVLEPAPPPRAAPSRPLPPPPPPETDVDDGAPGELGDLM
;
A
#
# COMPACT_ATOMS: atom_id res chain seq x y z
N MET A 1 30.87 44.75 35.17
CA MET A 1 31.06 43.54 34.33
C MET A 1 30.75 42.32 35.18
N GLY A 2 29.68 41.58 34.87
CA GLY A 2 29.30 40.39 35.64
C GLY A 2 27.88 39.91 35.34
N GLY A 3 27.52 39.78 34.06
CA GLY A 3 26.25 39.19 33.64
C GLY A 3 26.30 37.67 33.88
N ARG A 4 25.48 37.18 34.80
CA ARG A 4 25.29 35.74 35.03
C ARG A 4 24.23 35.26 34.04
N ALA A 5 24.66 34.57 32.98
CA ALA A 5 23.75 33.89 32.07
C ALA A 5 22.98 32.79 32.83
N PRO A 6 21.67 32.64 32.62
CA PRO A 6 20.93 31.51 33.18
C PRO A 6 21.36 30.24 32.43
N LYS A 7 21.71 29.20 33.20
CA LYS A 7 21.98 27.87 32.67
C LYS A 7 20.73 27.34 32.00
N GLU A 8 20.78 27.16 30.68
CA GLU A 8 19.73 26.51 29.91
C GLU A 8 19.50 25.11 30.47
N ALA A 9 18.27 24.86 30.92
CA ALA A 9 17.83 23.55 31.32
C ALA A 9 17.83 22.64 30.09
N LYS A 10 18.64 21.58 30.16
CA LYS A 10 18.71 20.50 29.19
C LYS A 10 17.37 19.76 29.17
N GLY A 11 16.42 20.28 28.41
CA GLY A 11 15.12 19.67 28.14
C GLY A 11 15.26 18.46 27.22
N THR A 12 15.89 17.38 27.70
CA THR A 12 15.67 16.06 27.12
C THR A 12 14.42 15.48 27.76
N SER A 13 13.25 15.97 27.32
CA SER A 13 12.01 15.22 27.49
C SER A 13 12.14 13.98 26.63
N ALA A 14 12.58 12.87 27.24
CA ALA A 14 12.37 11.55 26.68
C ALA A 14 10.86 11.37 26.62
N ALA A 15 10.25 11.72 25.48
CA ALA A 15 8.84 11.55 25.25
C ALA A 15 8.49 10.10 25.59
N MET A 16 7.72 9.92 26.66
CA MET A 16 7.29 8.63 27.14
C MET A 16 6.63 7.91 25.96
N ARG A 17 7.15 6.74 25.59
CA ARG A 17 6.59 5.94 24.49
C ARG A 17 5.24 5.41 24.95
N THR A 18 4.18 6.19 24.75
CA THR A 18 2.82 5.77 25.04
C THR A 18 2.45 4.67 24.07
N ALA A 19 2.14 3.48 24.61
CA ALA A 19 1.61 2.39 23.81
C ALA A 19 0.13 2.68 23.50
N VAL A 20 -0.23 2.57 22.22
CA VAL A 20 -1.63 2.65 21.76
C VAL A 20 -2.12 1.24 21.48
N ARG A 21 -3.30 0.89 22.01
CA ARG A 21 -3.96 -0.39 21.71
C ARG A 21 -4.75 -0.25 20.41
N ILE A 22 -4.50 -1.18 19.48
CA ILE A 22 -5.29 -1.34 18.25
C ILE A 22 -5.97 -2.71 18.33
N GLN A 23 -7.25 -2.78 17.99
CA GLN A 23 -8.02 -4.02 17.97
C GLN A 23 -8.59 -4.24 16.57
N ILE A 24 -8.32 -5.42 16.01
CA ILE A 24 -8.80 -5.86 14.69
C ILE A 24 -9.59 -7.13 14.91
N TYR A 25 -10.77 -7.21 14.31
CA TYR A 25 -11.63 -8.40 14.34
C TYR A 25 -11.42 -9.22 13.08
N ALA A 26 -11.43 -10.55 13.21
CA ALA A 26 -11.31 -11.50 12.12
C ALA A 26 -12.43 -12.55 12.20
N MET A 27 -13.02 -12.86 11.06
CA MET A 27 -14.13 -13.76 10.82
C MET A 27 -13.59 -15.11 10.35
N PRO A 28 -13.75 -16.20 11.12
CA PRO A 28 -13.18 -17.51 10.77
C PRO A 28 -13.76 -18.13 9.50
N GLY A 29 -14.93 -17.67 9.06
CA GLY A 29 -15.58 -18.12 7.82
C GLY A 29 -14.94 -17.58 6.54
N VAL A 30 -14.09 -16.55 6.62
CA VAL A 30 -13.41 -15.97 5.45
C VAL A 30 -12.04 -16.62 5.30
N PRO A 31 -11.72 -17.26 4.14
CA PRO A 31 -10.46 -17.99 4.00
C PRO A 31 -9.19 -17.17 4.26
N ALA A 32 -9.16 -15.92 3.79
CA ALA A 32 -8.04 -15.00 4.04
C ALA A 32 -7.88 -14.66 5.53
N GLU A 33 -9.00 -14.52 6.25
CA GLU A 33 -9.00 -14.22 7.68
C GLU A 33 -8.72 -15.47 8.53
N LYS A 34 -9.09 -16.66 8.05
CA LYS A 34 -8.67 -17.93 8.65
C LYS A 34 -7.16 -18.08 8.64
N LEU A 35 -6.50 -17.77 7.52
CA LEU A 35 -5.02 -17.75 7.46
C LEU A 35 -4.44 -16.80 8.51
N LEU A 36 -5.06 -15.63 8.69
CA LEU A 36 -4.66 -14.64 9.69
C LEU A 36 -4.80 -15.21 11.12
N ILE A 37 -5.93 -15.85 11.45
CA ILE A 37 -6.17 -16.48 12.75
C ILE A 37 -5.19 -17.63 13.01
N ASP A 38 -4.98 -18.52 12.03
CA ASP A 38 -4.07 -19.66 12.14
C ASP A 38 -2.62 -19.19 12.37
N THR A 39 -2.21 -18.14 11.66
CA THR A 39 -0.88 -17.53 11.82
C THR A 39 -0.70 -16.90 13.21
N TRP A 40 -1.74 -16.23 13.72
CA TRP A 40 -1.72 -15.69 15.08
C TRP A 40 -1.51 -16.79 16.12
N ASN A 41 -2.33 -17.84 16.06
CA ASN A 41 -2.29 -18.95 17.01
C ASN A 41 -0.94 -19.68 16.97
N ALA A 42 -0.36 -19.87 15.78
CA ALA A 42 0.96 -20.45 15.64
C ALA A 42 2.07 -19.56 16.23
N ALA A 43 2.02 -18.25 15.98
CA ALA A 43 3.01 -17.30 16.51
C ALA A 43 2.92 -17.15 18.04
N ASP A 44 1.71 -17.22 18.58
CA ASP A 44 1.47 -17.20 20.02
C ASP A 44 2.00 -18.48 20.69
N SER A 45 1.68 -19.64 20.12
CA SER A 45 2.12 -20.94 20.64
C SER A 45 3.64 -21.12 20.60
N ALA A 46 4.32 -20.54 19.61
CA ALA A 46 5.75 -20.74 19.45
C ALA A 46 6.58 -20.04 20.54
N ARG A 47 6.23 -18.78 20.91
CA ARG A 47 7.01 -17.94 21.86
C ARG A 47 6.21 -16.78 22.50
N GLY A 48 4.89 -16.75 22.41
CA GLY A 48 4.07 -15.61 22.85
C GLY A 48 4.35 -14.32 22.07
N LYS A 49 4.77 -14.46 20.79
CA LYS A 49 5.23 -13.33 19.95
C LYS A 49 4.20 -12.84 18.95
N ALA A 50 2.95 -13.30 19.04
CA ALA A 50 1.90 -12.96 18.07
C ALA A 50 1.79 -11.44 17.86
N GLN A 51 1.76 -10.66 18.94
CA GLN A 51 1.71 -9.19 18.86
C GLN A 51 2.92 -8.58 18.12
N GLU A 52 4.15 -9.05 18.39
CA GLU A 52 5.34 -8.51 17.72
C GLU A 52 5.32 -8.83 16.22
N VAL A 53 4.99 -10.09 15.88
CA VAL A 53 4.93 -10.58 14.50
C VAL A 53 3.86 -9.82 13.73
N PHE A 54 2.66 -9.68 14.28
CA PHE A 54 1.56 -8.99 13.63
C PHE A 54 1.81 -7.50 13.50
N ARG A 55 2.41 -6.85 14.50
CA ARG A 55 2.82 -5.45 14.38
C ARG A 55 3.79 -5.26 13.21
N ARG A 56 4.75 -6.16 13.02
CA ARG A 56 5.67 -6.10 11.87
C ARG A 56 4.93 -6.36 10.54
N ALA A 57 4.05 -7.36 10.51
CA ALA A 57 3.28 -7.70 9.32
C ALA A 57 2.40 -6.52 8.87
N LEU A 58 1.72 -5.83 9.80
CA LEU A 58 0.93 -4.63 9.52
C LEU A 58 1.79 -3.49 8.95
N ILE A 59 2.97 -3.24 9.52
CA ILE A 59 3.89 -2.21 9.01
C ILE A 59 4.35 -2.56 7.58
N LEU A 60 4.71 -3.81 7.34
CA LEU A 60 5.16 -4.27 6.02
C LEU A 60 4.02 -4.23 5.00
N GLY A 61 2.82 -4.68 5.37
CA GLY A 61 1.64 -4.62 4.53
C GLY A 61 1.27 -3.19 4.15
N LEU A 62 1.29 -2.25 5.10
CA LEU A 62 1.06 -0.82 4.82
C LEU A 62 2.06 -0.25 3.81
N ARG A 63 3.34 -0.60 3.95
CA ARG A 63 4.37 -0.18 2.99
C ARG A 63 4.16 -0.80 1.61
N GLN A 64 3.83 -2.08 1.57
CA GLN A 64 3.56 -2.79 0.32
C GLN A 64 2.37 -2.17 -0.40
N MET A 65 1.24 -1.95 0.29
CA MET A 65 0.05 -1.32 -0.29
C MET A 65 0.33 0.10 -0.76
N CYS A 66 1.18 0.85 -0.05
CA CYS A 66 1.63 2.17 -0.49
C CYS A 66 2.51 2.08 -1.75
N GLU A 67 3.41 1.09 -1.85
CA GLU A 67 4.25 0.87 -3.04
C GLU A 67 3.45 0.38 -4.25
N THR A 68 2.40 -0.43 -4.06
CA THR A 68 1.55 -0.95 -5.15
C THR A 68 0.42 -0.02 -5.56
N GLY A 69 0.19 1.07 -4.81
CA GLY A 69 -0.92 1.99 -5.06
C GLY A 69 -2.29 1.41 -4.66
N GLU A 70 -2.30 0.39 -3.80
CA GLU A 70 -3.54 -0.17 -3.21
C GLU A 70 -4.02 0.62 -1.99
N LEU A 71 -3.15 1.44 -1.41
CA LEU A 71 -3.49 2.32 -0.29
C LEU A 71 -4.18 3.59 -0.81
N ASP A 72 -5.33 3.95 -0.22
CA ASP A 72 -6.11 5.13 -0.58
C ASP A 72 -5.26 6.43 -0.55
N ASP A 73 -5.35 7.22 -1.62
CA ASP A 73 -4.57 8.45 -1.78
C ASP A 73 -4.82 9.47 -0.66
N GLY A 74 -6.06 9.56 -0.16
CA GLY A 74 -6.40 10.44 0.96
C GLY A 74 -5.69 10.04 2.27
N ILE A 75 -5.51 8.74 2.50
CA ILE A 75 -4.72 8.21 3.62
C ILE A 75 -3.23 8.52 3.42
N VAL A 76 -2.72 8.32 2.20
CA VAL A 76 -1.32 8.60 1.85
C VAL A 76 -1.00 10.08 2.04
N ASP A 77 -1.88 10.98 1.62
CA ASP A 77 -1.72 12.42 1.79
C ASP A 77 -1.78 12.86 3.25
N ALA A 78 -2.72 12.32 4.04
CA ALA A 78 -2.88 12.66 5.45
C ALA A 78 -1.68 12.21 6.31
N VAL A 79 -1.11 11.04 6.02
CA VAL A 79 0.03 10.50 6.78
C VAL A 79 1.37 10.96 6.21
N GLY A 80 1.46 11.06 4.88
CA GLY A 80 2.67 11.31 4.12
C GLY A 80 3.40 10.02 3.72
N GLU A 81 3.57 9.82 2.42
CA GLU A 81 4.26 8.68 1.80
C GLU A 81 5.63 8.39 2.46
N GLU A 82 6.43 9.44 2.72
CA GLU A 82 7.75 9.33 3.36
C GLU A 82 7.69 8.67 4.75
N ARG A 83 6.66 9.00 5.53
CA ARG A 83 6.49 8.49 6.88
C ARG A 83 6.06 7.04 6.86
N ILE A 84 5.19 6.65 5.92
CA ILE A 84 4.77 5.27 5.72
C ILE A 84 5.97 4.41 5.30
N MET A 85 6.72 4.89 4.31
CA MET A 85 7.86 4.18 3.75
C MET A 85 9.09 4.18 4.67
N GLY A 86 9.15 5.11 5.63
CA GLY A 86 10.30 5.27 6.52
C GLY A 86 11.58 5.62 5.77
N ARG A 87 11.46 6.25 4.60
CA ARG A 87 12.57 6.72 3.75
C ARG A 87 12.40 8.22 3.57
N PRO A 88 13.45 9.04 3.75
CA PRO A 88 13.40 10.42 3.28
C PRO A 88 13.14 10.38 1.78
N ARG A 89 12.17 11.17 1.28
CA ARG A 89 11.96 11.33 -0.17
C ARG A 89 13.30 11.73 -0.74
N ARG A 90 13.94 10.79 -1.44
CA ARG A 90 14.83 11.18 -2.53
C ARG A 90 13.91 12.00 -3.42
N ARG A 91 13.93 13.33 -3.26
CA ARG A 91 13.57 14.26 -4.32
C ARG A 91 14.23 13.61 -5.53
N ARG A 92 13.43 13.08 -6.46
CA ARG A 92 13.95 12.70 -7.76
C ARG A 92 14.71 13.94 -8.19
N ALA A 93 16.04 13.89 -8.09
CA ALA A 93 16.86 14.85 -8.78
C ALA A 93 16.33 14.73 -10.19
N GLN A 94 15.67 15.78 -10.68
CA GLN A 94 15.43 15.92 -12.10
C GLN A 94 16.77 15.59 -12.71
N THR A 95 16.84 14.47 -13.42
CA THR A 95 18.03 14.11 -14.18
C THR A 95 18.35 15.37 -14.97
N PRO A 96 19.48 16.07 -14.73
CA PRO A 96 19.85 17.11 -15.65
C PRO A 96 19.96 16.40 -16.99
N ALA A 97 19.21 16.89 -17.99
CA ALA A 97 19.28 16.38 -19.35
C ALA A 97 20.76 16.18 -19.69
N ALA A 98 21.15 14.93 -19.95
CA ALA A 98 22.50 14.63 -20.35
C ALA A 98 22.85 15.57 -21.51
N PRO A 99 24.02 16.24 -21.51
CA PRO A 99 24.40 17.07 -22.65
C PRO A 99 24.39 16.17 -23.88
N LEU A 100 23.69 16.62 -24.94
CA LEU A 100 23.74 16.01 -26.26
C LEU A 100 25.22 15.82 -26.63
N ILE A 101 25.67 14.57 -26.69
CA ILE A 101 26.96 14.25 -27.30
C ILE A 101 26.77 14.51 -28.79
N VAL A 102 27.32 15.62 -29.26
CA VAL A 102 27.47 15.91 -30.69
C VAL A 102 28.43 14.87 -31.26
N MET A 103 27.94 13.99 -32.13
CA MET A 103 28.81 13.10 -32.90
C MET A 103 29.76 13.94 -33.77
N PRO A 104 31.06 13.65 -33.81
CA PRO A 104 31.91 14.16 -34.88
C PRO A 104 31.49 13.49 -36.19
N GLN A 105 30.95 14.29 -37.11
CA GLN A 105 30.70 13.85 -38.47
C GLN A 105 32.04 13.70 -39.20
N GLY A 106 32.29 12.53 -39.77
CA GLY A 106 33.38 12.32 -40.71
C GLY A 106 34.26 11.11 -40.41
N ILE A 107 33.72 9.91 -40.56
CA ILE A 107 34.53 8.73 -40.87
C ILE A 107 33.99 8.14 -42.17
N ASP A 108 34.86 8.13 -43.18
CA ASP A 108 34.56 7.65 -44.53
C ASP A 108 34.34 6.12 -44.51
N PRO A 109 33.17 5.61 -44.95
CA PRO A 109 32.84 4.19 -44.88
C PRO A 109 33.68 3.29 -45.80
N ARG A 110 34.61 3.85 -46.60
CA ARG A 110 35.50 3.07 -47.48
C ARG A 110 36.76 2.53 -46.83
N LEU A 111 37.04 2.87 -45.57
CA LEU A 111 38.25 2.42 -44.85
C LEU A 111 38.05 1.19 -43.95
N LEU A 112 36.84 0.64 -43.85
CA LEU A 112 36.58 -0.59 -43.10
C LEU A 112 36.41 -1.80 -44.04
N GLY A 113 37.45 -2.07 -44.82
CA GLY A 113 37.59 -3.33 -45.56
C GLY A 113 37.95 -4.47 -44.60
N GLY A 114 37.00 -5.35 -44.31
CA GLY A 114 37.23 -6.52 -43.46
C GLY A 114 35.99 -7.39 -43.31
N PHE A 115 35.71 -8.18 -44.34
CA PHE A 115 34.63 -9.17 -44.39
C PHE A 115 34.73 -10.23 -43.27
N GLY A 116 33.56 -10.56 -42.70
CA GLY A 116 33.30 -11.71 -41.83
C GLY A 116 31.83 -11.67 -41.38
N ALA A 117 30.85 -11.95 -42.24
CA ALA A 117 30.33 -13.28 -42.57
C ALA A 117 29.47 -13.90 -41.44
N TYR A 118 28.15 -13.89 -41.69
CA TYR A 118 27.10 -14.83 -41.26
C TYR A 118 26.77 -15.00 -39.77
N GLY A 119 25.53 -14.62 -39.45
CA GLY A 119 24.86 -14.96 -38.19
C GLY A 119 23.48 -14.34 -38.09
N GLY A 120 22.59 -14.70 -39.02
CA GLY A 120 21.18 -14.37 -38.90
C GLY A 120 20.55 -15.13 -37.73
N TYR A 121 19.93 -14.38 -36.82
CA TYR A 121 18.78 -14.85 -36.06
C TYR A 121 17.77 -13.71 -35.99
N ASP A 122 16.63 -13.94 -36.64
CA ASP A 122 15.39 -13.18 -36.54
C ASP A 122 15.07 -12.84 -35.08
N ALA A 123 15.00 -11.54 -34.78
CA ALA A 123 14.30 -11.09 -33.59
C ALA A 123 12.80 -11.13 -33.90
N PRO A 124 11.96 -11.88 -33.15
CA PRO A 124 10.53 -11.85 -33.38
C PRO A 124 10.01 -10.43 -33.11
N VAL A 125 9.42 -9.83 -34.13
CA VAL A 125 8.65 -8.59 -34.02
C VAL A 125 7.49 -8.85 -33.06
N LEU A 126 7.52 -8.22 -31.89
CA LEU A 126 6.39 -8.17 -30.97
C LEU A 126 5.28 -7.35 -31.64
N GLU A 127 4.27 -8.04 -32.15
CA GLU A 127 3.04 -7.45 -32.65
C GLU A 127 2.35 -6.65 -31.52
N PRO A 128 1.90 -5.40 -31.76
CA PRO A 128 1.16 -4.65 -30.75
C PRO A 128 -0.16 -5.36 -30.44
N ALA A 129 -0.42 -5.60 -29.15
CA ALA A 129 -1.64 -6.24 -28.68
C ALA A 129 -2.90 -5.44 -29.11
N PRO A 130 -3.97 -6.11 -29.56
CA PRO A 130 -5.21 -5.44 -29.93
C PRO A 130 -5.87 -4.78 -28.71
N PRO A 131 -6.64 -3.69 -28.91
CA PRO A 131 -7.31 -3.01 -27.81
C PRO A 131 -8.34 -3.93 -27.13
N PRO A 132 -8.54 -3.78 -25.80
CA PRO A 132 -9.52 -4.57 -25.06
C PRO A 132 -10.93 -4.32 -25.61
N ARG A 133 -11.64 -5.40 -25.95
CA ARG A 133 -13.06 -5.33 -26.31
C ARG A 133 -13.85 -4.86 -25.09
N ALA A 134 -14.73 -3.87 -25.29
CA ALA A 134 -15.68 -3.43 -24.29
C ALA A 134 -16.52 -4.63 -23.82
N ALA A 135 -16.60 -4.83 -22.51
CA ALA A 135 -17.47 -5.83 -21.92
C ALA A 135 -18.95 -5.43 -22.17
N PRO A 136 -19.84 -6.39 -22.46
CA PRO A 136 -21.27 -6.10 -22.56
C PRO A 136 -21.78 -5.62 -21.21
N SER A 137 -22.52 -4.50 -21.22
CA SER A 137 -23.19 -3.95 -20.05
C SER A 137 -24.12 -4.99 -19.45
N ARG A 138 -23.83 -5.43 -18.23
CA ARG A 138 -24.72 -6.30 -17.47
C ARG A 138 -25.96 -5.47 -17.07
N PRO A 139 -27.19 -5.91 -17.36
CA PRO A 139 -28.37 -5.21 -16.86
C PRO A 139 -28.36 -5.20 -15.33
N LEU A 140 -28.74 -4.05 -14.75
CA LEU A 140 -28.84 -3.87 -13.30
C LEU A 140 -29.84 -4.89 -12.72
N PRO A 141 -29.58 -5.42 -11.51
CA PRO A 141 -30.57 -6.22 -10.81
C PRO A 141 -31.84 -5.39 -10.55
N PRO A 142 -33.04 -6.01 -10.58
CA PRO A 142 -34.27 -5.30 -10.24
C PRO A 142 -34.22 -4.80 -8.78
N PRO A 143 -34.92 -3.69 -8.48
CA PRO A 143 -35.00 -3.17 -7.12
C PRO A 143 -35.66 -4.18 -6.18
N PRO A 144 -35.32 -4.16 -4.87
CA PRO A 144 -35.99 -4.98 -3.88
C PRO A 144 -37.48 -4.61 -3.78
N PRO A 145 -38.35 -5.56 -3.41
CA PRO A 145 -39.77 -5.28 -3.16
C PRO A 145 -39.92 -4.26 -2.02
N PRO A 146 -40.98 -3.43 -2.03
CA PRO A 146 -41.25 -2.50 -0.95
C PRO A 146 -41.46 -3.26 0.35
N GLU A 147 -40.76 -2.83 1.40
CA GLU A 147 -41.00 -3.28 2.76
C GLU A 147 -42.43 -2.88 3.12
N THR A 148 -43.32 -3.87 3.26
CA THR A 148 -44.59 -3.64 3.92
C THR A 148 -44.30 -3.40 5.39
N ASP A 149 -44.47 -2.15 5.83
CA ASP A 149 -44.63 -1.80 7.24
C ASP A 149 -45.74 -2.68 7.84
N VAL A 150 -45.34 -3.74 8.55
CA VAL A 150 -46.24 -4.44 9.45
C VAL A 150 -46.30 -3.59 10.71
N ASP A 151 -47.23 -2.66 10.69
CA ASP A 151 -47.74 -1.93 11.85
C ASP A 151 -48.46 -2.95 12.75
N ASP A 152 -47.72 -3.57 13.67
CA ASP A 152 -48.33 -4.33 14.77
C ASP A 152 -48.36 -3.43 16.01
N GLY A 153 -49.50 -2.75 16.14
CA GLY A 153 -49.83 -1.93 17.28
C GLY A 153 -49.89 -2.72 18.60
N ALA A 154 -49.34 -2.12 19.65
CA ALA A 154 -49.75 -2.36 21.03
C ALA A 154 -51.25 -1.94 21.21
N PRO A 155 -51.99 -2.27 22.31
CA PRO A 155 -51.53 -2.70 23.64
C PRO A 155 -52.40 -3.79 24.34
N GLY A 156 -51.98 -4.28 25.51
CA GLY A 156 -52.84 -5.09 26.40
C GLY A 156 -52.09 -5.51 27.68
N GLU A 157 -52.35 -4.82 28.80
CA GLU A 157 -53.17 -5.31 29.93
C GLU A 157 -52.36 -6.08 31.01
N LEU A 158 -52.26 -5.39 32.15
CA LEU A 158 -52.16 -5.86 33.53
C LEU A 158 -52.34 -7.37 33.75
N GLY A 159 -51.29 -8.00 34.27
CA GLY A 159 -51.35 -9.30 34.94
C GLY A 159 -50.88 -9.16 36.39
N ASP A 160 -51.83 -8.87 37.26
CA ASP A 160 -51.77 -9.09 38.71
C ASP A 160 -51.78 -10.61 39.01
N LEU A 161 -51.44 -10.99 40.24
CA LEU A 161 -51.60 -12.33 40.86
C LEU A 161 -50.52 -13.42 40.62
N MET A 162 -49.49 -13.45 41.46
CA MET A 162 -49.29 -14.44 42.57
C MET A 162 -47.90 -14.32 43.19
#